data_AF-A0A5N6KK24-F1
#
_entry.id   AF-A0A5N6KK24-F1
#
_cell.length_a   1.000
_cell.length_b   1.000
_cell.length_c   1.000
_cell.angle_alpha   90.00
_cell.angle_beta   90.00
_cell.angle_gamma   90.00
#
_symmetry.space_group_name_H-M   'P 1'
#
loop_
_entity.id
_entity.type
_entity.pdbx_description
1 polymer ?
#
loop_
_entity_poly.entity_id
_entity_poly.type
_entity_poly.pdbx_seq_one_letter_code
_entity_poly.pdbx_strand_id
1 'polypeptide(L)'
;MFHGKTSPLQSKADSNLILSGGLFAPEILSDSIRRFAYPLGNGHLPLLTLPDLDSFAFSIFTNRSSFSGLSLATVSHFAAGSEIASTFTKMTGLAVIYAPVSIEEWSANLGFADRPVISTDPQGIIEEENFKIWWAGFEDSILWKLSGERRVAGRNME
;
A
#
# COMPACT_ATOMS: atom_id res chain seq x y z
N MET A 1 -1.34 43.14 -10.54
CA MET A 1 -1.33 42.71 -9.14
C MET A 1 -2.31 41.54 -9.02
N PHE A 2 -1.88 40.33 -9.40
CA PHE A 2 -2.70 39.11 -9.34
C PHE A 2 -2.20 38.29 -8.16
N HIS A 3 -3.02 38.16 -7.11
CA HIS A 3 -2.74 37.31 -5.97
C HIS A 3 -3.12 35.88 -6.33
N GLY A 4 -2.11 35.06 -6.65
CA GLY A 4 -2.26 33.60 -6.73
C GLY A 4 -2.52 33.05 -5.34
N LYS A 5 -3.73 32.54 -5.11
CA LYS A 5 -4.02 31.68 -3.95
C LYS A 5 -3.47 30.30 -4.28
N THR A 6 -2.30 29.98 -3.77
CA THR A 6 -1.82 28.60 -3.68
C THR A 6 -2.72 27.84 -2.71
N SER A 7 -3.13 26.64 -3.12
CA SER A 7 -3.91 25.71 -2.29
C SER A 7 -3.12 25.35 -1.02
N PRO A 8 -3.76 25.16 0.16
CA PRO A 8 -3.07 24.94 1.44
C PRO A 8 -2.16 23.69 1.49
N LEU A 9 -2.18 22.85 0.45
CA LEU A 9 -1.41 21.62 0.38
C LEU A 9 0.05 21.83 -0.07
N GLN A 10 0.45 23.05 -0.48
CA GLN A 10 1.79 23.29 -1.01
C GLN A 10 2.85 23.75 0.02
N SER A 11 2.51 24.05 1.28
CA SER A 11 3.48 24.71 2.18
C SER A 11 4.15 23.82 3.24
N LYS A 12 3.96 22.50 3.23
CA LYS A 12 4.74 21.57 4.06
C LYS A 12 4.47 20.14 3.66
N ALA A 13 5.30 19.57 2.79
CA ALA A 13 5.41 18.13 2.66
C ALA A 13 6.14 17.60 3.91
N ASP A 14 5.43 17.63 5.04
CA ASP A 14 5.87 17.05 6.30
C ASP A 14 6.01 15.54 6.09
N SER A 15 7.14 14.97 6.51
CA SER A 15 7.42 13.54 6.60
C SER A 15 6.38 12.74 7.42
N ASN A 16 5.40 13.42 8.00
CA ASN A 16 4.19 12.87 8.61
C ASN A 16 3.19 12.30 7.59
N LEU A 17 3.35 12.53 6.28
CA LEU A 17 2.40 12.07 5.26
C LEU A 17 2.22 10.55 5.27
N ILE A 18 3.29 9.77 5.44
CA ILE A 18 3.24 8.29 5.44
C ILE A 18 2.40 7.77 6.63
N LEU A 19 2.61 8.33 7.82
CA LEU A 19 1.99 7.84 9.07
C LEU A 19 0.59 8.43 9.33
N SER A 20 0.23 9.55 8.69
CA SER A 20 -1.08 10.21 8.86
C SER A 20 -2.14 9.75 7.86
N GLY A 21 -1.80 8.85 6.93
CA GLY A 21 -2.73 8.23 5.97
C GLY A 21 -2.23 8.10 4.51
N GLY A 22 -1.05 8.61 4.18
CA GLY A 22 -0.72 9.14 2.84
C GLY A 22 -0.10 8.24 1.77
N LEU A 23 -0.12 6.92 1.87
CA LEU A 23 0.22 6.03 0.73
C LEU A 23 -1.01 5.35 0.12
N PHE A 24 -2.00 5.07 0.96
CA PHE A 24 -3.21 4.34 0.58
C PHE A 24 -4.48 5.18 0.74
N ALA A 25 -4.41 6.40 1.27
CA ALA A 25 -5.56 7.28 1.28
C ALA A 25 -6.01 7.62 -0.14
N PRO A 26 -7.32 7.75 -0.38
CA PRO A 26 -7.79 8.31 -1.63
C PRO A 26 -7.48 9.80 -1.72
N GLU A 27 -7.26 10.26 -2.94
CA GLU A 27 -7.30 11.67 -3.29
C GLU A 27 -8.74 12.20 -3.08
N ILE A 28 -8.87 13.38 -2.47
CA ILE A 28 -10.14 14.08 -2.30
C ILE A 28 -10.33 14.99 -3.51
N LEU A 29 -11.19 14.59 -4.44
CA LEU A 29 -11.50 15.41 -5.63
C LEU A 29 -12.57 16.48 -5.34
N SER A 30 -13.50 16.17 -4.45
CA SER A 30 -14.55 17.08 -3.96
C SER A 30 -15.13 16.55 -2.64
N ASP A 31 -16.10 17.25 -2.05
CA ASP A 31 -16.78 16.80 -0.83
C ASP A 31 -17.39 15.40 -0.97
N SER A 32 -17.88 15.06 -2.16
CA SER A 32 -18.60 13.81 -2.44
C SER A 32 -17.82 12.77 -3.25
N ILE A 33 -16.64 13.12 -3.79
CA ILE A 33 -15.87 12.25 -4.69
C ILE A 33 -14.50 11.93 -4.11
N ARG A 34 -14.13 10.65 -4.14
CA ARG A 34 -12.81 10.13 -3.77
C ARG A 34 -12.18 9.40 -4.96
N ARG A 35 -10.86 9.45 -5.09
CA ARG A 35 -10.12 8.70 -6.11
C ARG A 35 -9.01 7.88 -5.48
N PHE A 36 -9.01 6.58 -5.77
CA PHE A 36 -7.88 5.70 -5.50
C PHE A 36 -7.04 5.57 -6.77
N ALA A 37 -5.78 5.97 -6.69
CA ALA A 37 -4.83 5.91 -7.80
C ALA A 37 -3.61 5.11 -7.37
N TYR A 38 -3.53 3.85 -7.80
CA TYR A 38 -2.43 2.95 -7.46
C TYR A 38 -1.82 2.34 -8.73
N PRO A 39 -0.49 2.15 -8.77
CA PRO A 39 0.19 1.45 -9.85
C PRO A 39 0.06 -0.07 -9.67
N LEU A 40 -1.18 -0.55 -9.75
CA LEU A 40 -1.51 -1.96 -9.54
C LEU A 40 -1.82 -2.71 -10.82
N GLY A 41 -2.07 -2.07 -11.96
CA GLY A 41 -2.53 -2.80 -13.15
C GLY A 41 -3.72 -3.72 -12.85
N ASN A 42 -3.55 -5.03 -13.09
CA ASN A 42 -4.51 -6.10 -12.74
C ASN A 42 -4.18 -6.83 -11.42
N GLY A 43 -3.33 -6.21 -10.62
CA GLY A 43 -2.74 -6.70 -9.39
C GLY A 43 -3.63 -6.58 -8.16
N HIS A 44 -3.07 -7.02 -7.03
CA HIS A 44 -3.76 -6.99 -5.74
C HIS A 44 -2.85 -6.48 -4.62
N LEU A 45 -3.40 -5.60 -3.78
CA LEU A 45 -2.76 -5.16 -2.54
C LEU A 45 -2.99 -6.19 -1.43
N PRO A 46 -1.93 -6.67 -0.74
CA PRO A 46 -2.08 -7.44 0.48
C PRO A 46 -2.50 -6.51 1.62
N LEU A 47 -3.65 -6.79 2.21
CA LEU A 47 -4.17 -6.09 3.37
C LEU A 47 -4.19 -7.06 4.56
N LEU A 48 -3.80 -6.54 5.72
CA LEU A 48 -3.87 -7.23 7.00
C LEU A 48 -4.73 -6.39 7.94
N THR A 49 -5.74 -7.00 8.56
CA THR A 49 -6.54 -6.32 9.57
C THR A 49 -5.83 -6.34 10.92
N LEU A 50 -6.08 -5.33 11.76
CA LEU A 50 -5.49 -5.29 13.11
C LEU A 50 -5.91 -6.50 13.98
N PRO A 51 -7.17 -6.98 13.97
CA PRO A 51 -7.54 -8.21 14.69
C PRO A 51 -6.82 -9.47 14.19
N ASP A 52 -6.58 -9.59 12.88
CA ASP A 52 -5.83 -10.74 12.35
C ASP A 52 -4.36 -10.66 12.75
N LEU A 53 -3.78 -9.45 12.78
CA LEU A 53 -2.41 -9.24 13.26
C LEU A 53 -2.25 -9.71 14.72
N ASP A 54 -3.20 -9.37 15.60
CA ASP A 54 -3.22 -9.85 16.99
C ASP A 54 -3.24 -11.39 17.05
N SER A 55 -4.14 -12.00 16.27
CA SER A 55 -4.28 -13.45 16.19
C SER A 55 -2.98 -14.14 15.71
N PHE A 56 -2.30 -13.57 14.70
CA PHE A 56 -1.01 -14.06 14.23
C PHE A 56 0.08 -13.91 15.29
N ALA A 57 0.19 -12.74 15.91
CA ALA A 57 1.19 -12.47 16.94
C ALA A 57 1.02 -13.43 18.13
N PHE A 58 -0.21 -13.57 18.63
CA PHE A 58 -0.54 -14.49 19.72
C PHE A 58 -0.15 -15.93 19.37
N SER A 59 -0.47 -16.39 18.15
CA SER A 59 -0.16 -17.75 17.70
C SER A 59 1.34 -18.03 17.63
N ILE A 60 2.14 -17.07 17.16
CA ILE A 60 3.60 -17.19 17.06
C ILE A 60 4.21 -17.36 18.45
N PHE A 61 3.75 -16.58 19.44
CA PHE A 61 4.33 -16.62 20.78
C PHE A 61 3.85 -17.81 21.62
N THR A 62 2.62 -18.27 21.40
CA THR A 62 2.05 -19.41 22.16
C THR A 62 2.45 -20.77 21.58
N ASN A 63 2.75 -20.86 20.29
CA ASN A 63 3.08 -22.12 19.61
C ASN A 63 4.50 -22.09 19.00
N ARG A 64 5.50 -21.65 19.78
CA ARG A 64 6.86 -21.42 19.26
C ARG A 64 7.46 -22.61 18.52
N SER A 65 7.22 -23.84 18.98
CA SER A 65 7.72 -25.06 18.33
C SER A 65 7.23 -25.22 16.89
N SER A 66 6.03 -24.70 16.58
CA SER A 66 5.42 -24.79 15.25
C SER A 66 5.80 -23.63 14.34
N PHE A 67 6.22 -22.49 14.89
CA PHE A 67 6.44 -21.25 14.11
C PHE A 67 7.90 -20.80 14.04
N SER A 68 8.76 -21.28 14.94
CA SER A 68 10.16 -20.86 15.00
C SER A 68 10.91 -21.22 13.71
N GLY A 69 11.57 -20.23 13.10
CA GLY A 69 12.30 -20.39 11.84
C GLY A 69 11.43 -20.36 10.57
N LEU A 70 10.10 -20.24 10.69
CA LEU A 70 9.23 -20.16 9.53
C LEU A 70 9.08 -18.72 9.01
N SER A 71 9.01 -18.59 7.68
CA SER A 71 8.58 -17.36 7.00
C SER A 71 7.08 -17.43 6.73
N LEU A 72 6.29 -16.65 7.46
CA LEU A 72 4.83 -16.64 7.32
C LEU A 72 4.37 -15.55 6.34
N ALA A 73 3.48 -15.91 5.42
CA ALA A 73 2.73 -14.95 4.63
C ALA A 73 1.49 -14.50 5.42
N THR A 74 1.64 -13.45 6.25
CA THR A 74 0.55 -12.91 7.06
C THR A 74 -0.23 -11.87 6.24
N VAL A 75 -1.29 -12.31 5.57
CA VAL A 75 -2.19 -11.47 4.78
C VAL A 75 -3.63 -11.91 5.05
N SER A 76 -4.51 -10.96 5.39
CA SER A 76 -5.95 -11.23 5.57
C SER A 76 -6.64 -11.35 4.22
N HIS A 77 -6.33 -10.43 3.31
CA HIS A 77 -7.00 -10.32 2.02
C HIS A 77 -6.09 -9.72 0.96
N PHE A 78 -6.23 -10.18 -0.28
CA PHE A 78 -5.60 -9.56 -1.45
C PHE A 78 -6.68 -8.81 -2.22
N ALA A 79 -6.65 -7.49 -2.17
CA ALA A 79 -7.71 -6.66 -2.74
C ALA A 79 -7.30 -6.06 -4.09
N ALA A 80 -8.13 -6.23 -5.10
CA ALA A 80 -8.00 -5.48 -6.35
C ALA A 80 -8.41 -4.01 -6.11
N GLY A 81 -7.85 -3.07 -6.88
CA GLY A 81 -8.19 -1.65 -6.70
C GLY A 81 -9.67 -1.33 -6.94
N SER A 82 -10.35 -2.05 -7.83
CA SER A 82 -11.81 -1.95 -8.04
C SER A 82 -12.61 -2.45 -6.84
N GLU A 83 -12.12 -3.47 -6.15
CA GLU A 83 -12.70 -3.97 -4.91
C GLU A 83 -12.58 -2.95 -3.79
N ILE A 84 -11.40 -2.29 -3.67
CA ILE A 84 -11.19 -1.20 -2.71
C ILE A 84 -12.20 -0.08 -2.95
N ALA A 85 -12.36 0.37 -4.19
CA ALA A 85 -13.29 1.44 -4.53
C ALA A 85 -14.76 1.07 -4.28
N SER A 86 -15.18 -0.14 -4.67
CA SER A 86 -16.55 -0.60 -4.45
C SER A 86 -16.87 -0.80 -2.96
N THR A 87 -15.92 -1.32 -2.18
CA THR A 87 -16.07 -1.48 -0.73
C THR A 87 -16.15 -0.12 -0.03
N PHE A 88 -15.28 0.82 -0.40
CA PHE A 88 -15.30 2.18 0.16
C PHE A 88 -16.63 2.89 -0.14
N THR A 89 -17.12 2.77 -1.38
CA THR A 89 -18.44 3.29 -1.79
C THR A 89 -19.55 2.68 -0.93
N LYS A 90 -19.54 1.35 -0.74
CA LYS A 90 -20.55 0.65 0.07
C LYS A 90 -20.56 1.11 1.52
N MET A 91 -19.39 1.36 2.11
CA MET A 91 -19.27 1.70 3.53
C MET A 91 -19.52 3.18 3.82
N THR A 92 -19.22 4.07 2.88
CA THR A 92 -19.27 5.53 3.11
C THR A 92 -20.41 6.23 2.37
N GLY A 93 -20.96 5.61 1.31
CA GLY A 93 -21.91 6.23 0.40
C GLY A 93 -21.30 7.28 -0.55
N LEU A 94 -20.00 7.55 -0.46
CA LEU A 94 -19.30 8.49 -1.34
C LEU A 94 -19.06 7.86 -2.72
N ALA A 95 -19.04 8.70 -3.76
CA ALA A 95 -18.67 8.24 -5.09
C ALA A 95 -17.15 8.03 -5.15
N VAL A 96 -16.73 6.85 -5.61
CA VAL A 96 -15.31 6.49 -5.67
C VAL A 96 -14.90 6.10 -7.07
N ILE A 97 -13.77 6.65 -7.51
CA ILE A 97 -13.11 6.30 -8.76
C ILE A 97 -11.87 5.48 -8.42
N TYR A 98 -11.76 4.28 -8.98
CA TYR A 98 -10.46 3.61 -9.08
C TYR A 98 -9.84 3.93 -10.43
N ALA A 99 -8.63 4.50 -10.41
CA ALA A 99 -7.87 4.86 -11.60
C ALA A 99 -6.48 4.19 -11.51
N PRO A 100 -6.22 3.08 -12.21
CA PRO A 100 -4.87 2.57 -12.31
C PRO A 100 -3.98 3.63 -12.97
N VAL A 101 -2.80 3.86 -12.42
CA VAL A 101 -1.83 4.87 -12.87
C VAL A 101 -0.46 4.23 -13.08
N SER A 102 0.44 4.89 -13.80
CA SER A 102 1.83 4.43 -13.83
C SER A 102 2.54 4.72 -12.50
N ILE A 103 3.67 4.05 -12.24
CA ILE A 103 4.48 4.36 -11.05
C ILE A 103 5.01 5.80 -11.09
N GLU A 104 5.37 6.30 -12.27
CA GLU A 104 5.84 7.67 -12.48
C GLU A 104 4.73 8.70 -12.22
N GLU A 105 3.49 8.42 -12.64
CA GLU A 105 2.34 9.25 -12.32
C GLU A 105 2.02 9.25 -10.82
N TRP A 106 2.18 8.10 -10.16
CA TRP A 106 1.98 7.96 -8.72
C TRP A 106 3.07 8.69 -7.92
N SER A 107 4.34 8.51 -8.28
CA SER A 107 5.50 9.13 -7.62
C SER A 107 5.50 10.66 -7.76
N ALA A 108 5.06 11.19 -8.90
CA ALA A 108 4.93 12.62 -9.14
C ALA A 108 4.00 13.33 -8.13
N ASN A 109 3.08 12.60 -7.50
CA ASN A 109 2.19 13.12 -6.47
C ASN A 109 2.79 13.05 -5.05
N LEU A 110 3.96 12.41 -4.88
CA LEU A 110 4.68 12.37 -3.62
C LEU A 110 5.66 13.54 -3.55
N GLY A 111 5.44 14.46 -2.59
CA GLY A 111 6.35 15.60 -2.35
C GLY A 111 7.74 15.23 -1.81
N PHE A 112 8.12 13.94 -1.87
CA PHE A 112 9.37 13.39 -1.38
C PHE A 112 9.97 12.31 -2.31
N ALA A 113 9.41 12.09 -3.50
CA ALA A 113 9.86 11.04 -4.42
C ALA A 113 11.35 11.13 -4.79
N ASP A 114 11.89 12.34 -4.87
CA ASP A 114 13.28 12.64 -5.22
C ASP A 114 14.26 12.59 -4.03
N ARG A 115 13.78 12.29 -2.83
CA ARG A 115 14.60 12.27 -1.63
C ARG A 115 15.29 10.91 -1.46
N PRO A 116 16.51 10.87 -0.90
CA PRO A 116 17.14 9.63 -0.49
C PRO A 116 16.28 8.90 0.57
N VAL A 117 16.12 7.59 0.43
CA VAL A 117 15.42 6.75 1.43
C VAL A 117 16.11 6.82 2.79
N ILE A 118 17.45 6.84 2.77
CA ILE A 118 18.28 6.94 3.97
C ILE A 118 18.84 8.36 4.04
N SER A 119 18.38 9.15 5.01
CA SER A 119 18.80 10.56 5.14
C SER A 119 20.30 10.74 5.39
N THR A 120 20.98 9.73 5.95
CA THR A 120 22.43 9.73 6.19
C THR A 120 23.25 9.21 5.02
N ASP A 121 22.61 8.73 3.95
CA ASP A 121 23.27 8.26 2.73
C ASP A 121 22.65 8.94 1.50
N PRO A 122 23.04 10.19 1.18
CA PRO A 122 22.46 10.94 0.08
C PRO A 122 22.77 10.38 -1.32
N GLN A 123 23.69 9.43 -1.42
CA GLN A 123 24.03 8.75 -2.68
C GLN A 123 23.30 7.41 -2.84
N GLY A 124 22.52 6.99 -1.83
CA GLY A 124 21.67 5.82 -1.89
C GLY A 124 20.47 6.02 -2.83
N ILE A 125 19.63 4.98 -2.91
CA ILE A 125 18.41 5.02 -3.72
C ILE A 125 17.45 6.11 -3.25
N ILE A 126 16.70 6.69 -4.19
CA ILE A 126 15.65 7.65 -3.87
C ILE A 126 14.31 6.95 -3.62
N GLU A 127 13.37 7.65 -2.99
CA GLU A 127 12.05 7.13 -2.63
C GLU A 127 11.27 6.62 -3.85
N GLU A 128 11.34 7.30 -4.99
CA GLU A 128 10.73 6.83 -6.24
C GLU A 128 11.23 5.44 -6.64
N GLU A 129 12.55 5.22 -6.64
CA GLU A 129 13.15 3.94 -7.00
C GLU A 129 12.75 2.84 -6.02
N ASN A 130 12.72 3.16 -4.72
CA ASN A 130 12.26 2.25 -3.67
C ASN A 130 10.79 1.84 -3.88
N PHE A 131 9.89 2.80 -4.10
CA PHE A 131 8.48 2.49 -4.33
C PHE A 131 8.23 1.80 -5.66
N LYS A 132 9.04 2.06 -6.69
CA LYS A 132 8.98 1.31 -7.96
C LYS A 132 9.24 -0.18 -7.75
N ILE A 133 10.25 -0.52 -6.96
CA ILE A 133 10.53 -1.92 -6.59
C ILE A 133 9.39 -2.50 -5.75
N TRP A 134 8.88 -1.73 -4.79
CA TRP A 134 7.79 -2.16 -3.92
C TRP A 134 6.49 -2.47 -4.67
N TRP A 135 6.03 -1.54 -5.52
CA TRP A 135 4.79 -1.69 -6.30
C TRP A 135 4.84 -2.83 -7.33
N ALA A 136 6.01 -3.07 -7.94
CA ALA A 136 6.20 -4.18 -8.87
C ALA A 136 5.86 -5.56 -8.24
N GLY A 137 5.99 -5.70 -6.92
CA GLY A 137 5.57 -6.92 -6.20
C GLY A 137 4.06 -7.19 -6.25
N PHE A 138 3.24 -6.16 -6.46
CA PHE A 138 1.78 -6.22 -6.42
C PHE A 138 1.12 -6.10 -7.79
N GLU A 139 1.73 -5.35 -8.71
CA GLU A 139 1.15 -5.02 -10.03
C GLU A 139 0.67 -6.25 -10.83
N ASP A 140 1.43 -7.34 -10.79
CA ASP A 140 1.06 -8.63 -11.41
C ASP A 140 0.69 -9.71 -10.39
N SER A 141 0.39 -9.30 -9.16
CA SER A 141 0.09 -10.17 -8.02
C SER A 141 1.18 -11.22 -7.77
N ILE A 142 2.44 -10.88 -7.99
CA ILE A 142 3.59 -11.79 -7.81
C ILE A 142 3.59 -12.34 -6.38
N LEU A 143 3.42 -11.46 -5.39
CA LEU A 143 3.38 -11.85 -3.98
C LEU A 143 2.16 -12.72 -3.63
N TRP A 144 1.02 -12.50 -4.28
CA TRP A 144 -0.15 -13.38 -4.13
C TRP A 144 0.13 -14.78 -4.68
N LYS A 145 0.67 -14.88 -5.90
CA LYS A 145 1.02 -16.16 -6.55
C LYS A 145 2.00 -16.97 -5.70
N LEU A 146 3.06 -16.32 -5.20
CA LEU A 146 4.05 -16.95 -4.31
C LEU A 146 3.45 -17.39 -2.96
N SER A 147 2.44 -16.69 -2.45
CA SER A 147 1.73 -17.10 -1.22
C SER A 147 0.91 -18.38 -1.41
N GLY A 148 0.36 -18.58 -2.61
CA GLY A 148 -0.38 -19.79 -3.00
C GLY A 148 0.52 -21.02 -3.16
N GLU A 149 1.68 -20.86 -3.79
CA GLU A 149 2.65 -21.95 -3.99
C GLU A 149 3.23 -22.47 -2.67
N ARG A 150 3.48 -21.59 -1.69
CA ARG A 150 3.91 -22.02 -0.34
C ARG A 150 2.83 -22.74 0.47
N ARG A 151 1.54 -22.44 0.24
CA ARG A 151 0.40 -23.18 0.84
C ARG A 151 0.27 -24.62 0.32
N VAL A 152 0.83 -24.94 -0.85
CA VAL A 152 0.87 -26.31 -1.37
C VAL A 152 2.05 -27.08 -0.78
N ALA A 153 3.22 -26.45 -0.64
CA ALA A 153 4.40 -27.09 -0.04
C ALA A 153 4.23 -27.42 1.46
N GLY A 154 3.45 -26.63 2.20
CA GLY A 154 3.19 -26.87 3.63
C GLY A 154 2.08 -27.88 3.95
N ARG A 155 1.40 -28.45 2.93
CA ARG A 155 0.30 -29.43 3.12
C ARG A 155 0.75 -30.90 3.08
N ASN A 156 2.04 -31.17 2.89
CA ASN A 156 2.59 -32.53 2.85
C ASN A 156 3.25 -32.94 4.18
N MET A 157 2.80 -32.39 5.31
CA MET A 157 3.18 -32.86 6.65
C MET A 157 1.93 -33.28 7.41
N GLU A 158 1.28 -34.35 6.94
CA GLU A 158 0.40 -35.21 7.72
C GLU A 158 0.96 -36.64 7.67
#